data_AF-A0A7J0CE64-F1
#
_entry.id   AF-A0A7J0CE64-F1
#
_cell.length_a   1.000
_cell.length_b   1.000
_cell.length_c   1.000
_cell.angle_alpha   90.00
_cell.angle_beta   90.00
_cell.angle_gamma   90.00
#
_symmetry.space_group_name_H-M   'P 1'
#
loop_
_entity.id
_entity.type
_entity.pdbx_description
1 polymer ?
#
loop_
_entity_poly.entity_id
_entity_poly.type
_entity_poly.pdbx_seq_one_letter_code
_entity_poly.pdbx_strand_id
1 'polypeptide(L)' 'MSQHTYRVTEIVGTSEEGIDAAIRNGIARASETLHNLDWFE' A
#
# COMPACT_ATOMS: atom_id res chain seq x y z
N MET A 1 -3.99 -15.54 -21.03
CA MET A 1 -4.02 -14.56 -19.93
C MET A 1 -3.91 -15.36 -18.65
N SER A 2 -2.79 -15.22 -17.93
CA SER A 2 -2.56 -15.92 -16.67
C SER A 2 -3.65 -15.55 -15.65
N GLN A 3 -4.18 -16.54 -14.94
CA GLN A 3 -5.17 -16.35 -13.89
C GLN A 3 -4.48 -15.75 -12.66
N HIS A 4 -4.35 -14.43 -12.61
CA HIS A 4 -3.84 -13.73 -11.43
C HIS A 4 -4.96 -13.61 -10.39
N THR A 5 -4.66 -14.02 -9.16
CA THR A 5 -5.51 -13.75 -8.00
C THR A 5 -4.83 -12.66 -7.19
N TYR A 6 -5.59 -11.62 -6.87
CA TYR A 6 -5.11 -10.49 -6.10
C TYR A 6 -5.69 -10.53 -4.68
N ARG A 7 -4.97 -9.91 -3.74
CA ARG A 7 -5.43 -9.72 -2.37
C ARG A 7 -5.57 -8.22 -2.10
N VAL A 8 -6.75 -7.81 -1.65
CA VAL A 8 -7.00 -6.45 -1.15
C VAL A 8 -6.96 -6.48 0.37
N THR A 9 -6.17 -5.59 0.97
CA THR A 9 -6.02 -5.46 2.43
C THR A 9 -6.01 -3.98 2.82
N GLU A 10 -6.57 -3.65 3.97
CA GLU A 10 -6.62 -2.28 4.47
C GLU A 10 -5.35 -1.92 5.26
N ILE A 11 -4.79 -0.74 4.99
CA ILE A 11 -3.57 -0.21 5.63
C ILE A 11 -3.82 1.25 5.97
N VAL A 12 -3.44 1.66 7.18
CA VAL A 12 -3.56 3.04 7.63
C VAL A 12 -2.17 3.65 7.75
N GLY A 13 -1.87 4.60 6.87
CA GLY A 13 -0.67 5.43 6.93
C GLY A 13 -0.93 6.74 7.68
N THR A 14 0.08 7.23 8.41
CA THR A 14 -0.02 8.47 9.19
C THR A 14 1.15 9.41 8.86
N SER A 15 0.91 10.71 8.90
CA SER A 15 1.94 11.74 8.77
C SER A 15 1.48 13.05 9.41
N GLU A 16 2.44 13.82 9.94
CA GLU A 16 2.22 15.19 10.41
C GLU A 16 2.25 16.22 9.26
N GLU A 17 2.83 15.85 8.11
CA GLU A 17 3.07 16.76 6.98
C GLU A 17 1.86 16.90 6.05
N GLY A 18 1.01 15.89 5.99
CA GLY A 18 -0.18 15.88 5.13
C GLY A 18 -0.52 14.51 4.55
N ILE A 19 -1.54 14.50 3.69
CA ILE A 19 -2.15 13.29 3.13
C ILE A 19 -1.17 12.51 2.24
N ASP A 20 -0.48 13.19 1.32
CA ASP A 20 0.50 12.54 0.42
C ASP A 20 1.60 11.81 1.20
N ALA A 21 2.09 12.43 2.28
CA ALA A 21 3.10 11.83 3.14
C ALA A 21 2.53 10.63 3.91
N ALA A 22 1.29 10.72 4.41
CA ALA A 22 0.61 9.62 5.08
C ALA A 22 0.43 8.41 4.15
N ILE A 23 0.01 8.62 2.90
CA ILE A 23 -0.14 7.58 1.88
C ILE A 23 1.22 6.90 1.61
N ARG A 24 2.28 7.69 1.35
CA ARG A 24 3.62 7.14 1.09
C ARG A 24 4.15 6.32 2.27
N ASN A 25 3.92 6.78 3.50
CA ASN A 25 4.33 6.05 4.70
C ASN A 25 3.61 4.69 4.82
N GLY A 26 2.30 4.65 4.55
CA GLY A 26 1.52 3.42 4.54
C GLY A 26 2.02 2.42 3.50
N ILE A 27 2.23 2.87 2.26
CA ILE A 27 2.76 2.03 1.17
C ILE A 27 4.18 1.53 1.48
N ALA A 28 5.05 2.40 2.00
CA ALA A 28 6.42 2.02 2.37
C ALA A 28 6.41 0.90 3.41
N ARG A 29 5.64 1.06 4.50
CA ARG A 29 5.51 0.03 5.54
C ARG A 29 4.91 -1.27 5.02
N ALA A 30 3.96 -1.20 4.08
CA ALA A 30 3.37 -2.36 3.43
C ALA A 30 4.43 -3.14 2.62
N SER A 31 5.24 -2.42 1.84
CA SER A 31 6.22 -3.00 0.92
C SER A 31 7.33 -3.82 1.60
N GLU A 32 7.57 -3.59 2.89
CA GLU A 32 8.50 -4.39 3.71
C GLU A 32 8.07 -5.86 3.87
N THR A 33 6.76 -6.13 3.79
CA THR A 33 6.19 -7.46 4.07
C THR A 33 5.28 -7.98 2.97
N LEU A 34 4.72 -7.09 2.14
CA LEU A 34 3.85 -7.42 1.03
C LEU A 34 4.61 -7.25 -0.28
N HIS A 35 4.72 -8.34 -1.04
CA HIS A 35 5.34 -8.35 -2.35
C HIS A 35 4.29 -8.15 -3.45
N ASN A 36 4.71 -7.57 -4.58
CA ASN A 36 3.86 -7.31 -5.75
C ASN A 36 2.67 -6.39 -5.44
N LEU A 37 2.94 -5.27 -4.75
CA LEU A 37 1.97 -4.19 -4.57
C LEU A 37 1.77 -3.48 -5.90
N ASP A 38 0.56 -3.58 -6.46
CA ASP A 38 0.25 -3.05 -7.79
C ASP A 38 -0.58 -1.75 -7.76
N TRP A 39 -1.48 -1.58 -6.78
CA TRP A 39 -2.30 -0.36 -6.64
C TRP A 39 -2.69 -0.08 -5.19
N PHE A 40 -3.20 1.13 -4.96
CA PHE A 40 -3.91 1.56 -3.76
C PHE A 40 -5.17 2.31 -4.17
N GLU A 41 -6.13 2.42 -3.25
CA GLU A 41 -7.38 3.19 -3.40
C GLU A 41 -7.64 4.01 -2.14
#